data_AF-A0A1A7KF95-F1
#
_entry.id   AF-A0A1A7KF95-F1
#
_cell.length_a   1.000
_cell.length_b   1.000
_cell.length_c   1.000
_cell.angle_alpha   90.00
_cell.angle_beta   90.00
_cell.angle_gamma   90.00
#
_symmetry.space_group_name_H-M   'P 1'
#
loop_
_entity.id
_entity.type
_entity.pdbx_description
1 polymer ?
#
loop_
_entity_poly.entity_id
_entity_poly.type
_entity_poly.pdbx_seq_one_letter_code
_entity_poly.pdbx_strand_id
1 'polypeptide(L)'
;MTYNLKNVKDLGNIKEVKFEIETYIDDVLSETNDETYLFYYNRSNQIEKIQHKGEKENILENLLPSAVESFKNFAGKLVNDTKINANKVS
;
A
#
# COMPACT_ATOMS: atom_id res chain seq x y z
N MET A 1 4.46 2.24 14.11
CA MET A 1 3.45 2.75 13.16
C MET A 1 2.62 1.58 12.69
N THR A 2 1.32 1.79 12.51
CA THR A 2 0.37 0.78 12.00
C THR A 2 -0.24 1.31 10.72
N TYR A 3 -0.23 0.52 9.65
CA TYR A 3 -0.81 0.88 8.35
C TYR A 3 -2.18 0.20 8.21
N ASN A 4 -3.25 1.00 8.25
CA ASN A 4 -4.61 0.54 8.11
C ASN A 4 -5.10 0.81 6.67
N LEU A 5 -5.52 -0.23 5.96
CA LEU A 5 -6.03 -0.07 4.60
C LEU A 5 -7.38 0.65 4.62
N LYS A 6 -7.42 1.87 4.05
CA LYS A 6 -8.63 2.69 4.04
C LYS A 6 -9.43 2.53 2.75
N ASN A 7 -8.74 2.51 1.61
CA ASN A 7 -9.38 2.37 0.30
C ASN A 7 -8.41 1.83 -0.75
N VAL A 8 -8.95 1.12 -1.75
CA VAL A 8 -8.24 0.72 -2.96
C VAL A 8 -9.09 1.13 -4.17
N LYS A 9 -8.52 1.94 -5.06
CA LYS A 9 -9.13 2.30 -6.33
C LYS A 9 -8.37 1.65 -7.48
N ASP A 10 -9.11 0.93 -8.31
CA ASP A 10 -8.58 0.34 -9.53
C ASP A 10 -8.56 1.37 -10.67
N LEU A 11 -7.39 1.59 -11.26
CA LEU A 11 -7.16 2.48 -12.39
C LEU A 11 -6.54 1.72 -13.59
N GLY A 12 -6.77 0.40 -13.66
CA GLY A 12 -6.22 -0.48 -14.69
C GLY A 12 -4.90 -1.10 -14.23
N ASN A 13 -3.80 -0.73 -14.87
CA ASN A 13 -2.45 -1.19 -14.48
C ASN A 13 -1.91 -0.47 -13.24
N ILE A 14 -2.72 0.37 -12.61
CA ILE A 14 -2.39 1.10 -11.40
C ILE A 14 -3.48 0.81 -10.36
N LYS A 15 -3.08 0.48 -9.13
CA LYS A 15 -3.97 0.52 -7.97
C LYS A 15 -3.57 1.71 -7.11
N GLU A 16 -4.50 2.64 -6.90
CA GLU A 16 -4.34 3.72 -5.94
C GLU A 16 -4.81 3.23 -4.58
N VAL A 17 -3.88 3.13 -3.63
CA VAL A 17 -4.11 2.55 -2.31
C VAL A 17 -3.94 3.63 -1.25
N LYS A 18 -5.01 3.88 -0.49
CA LYS A 18 -4.99 4.85 0.60
C LYS A 18 -4.87 4.11 1.92
N PHE A 19 -3.87 4.48 2.71
CA PHE A 19 -3.66 4.01 4.07
C PHE A 19 -3.95 5.13 5.07
N GLU A 20 -4.49 4.74 6.21
CA GLU A 20 -4.46 5.53 7.43
C GLU A 20 -3.32 4.97 8.28
N ILE A 21 -2.37 5.82 8.66
CA ILE A 21 -1.15 5.46 9.36
C ILE A 21 -1.25 6.01 10.77
N GLU A 22 -1.23 5.10 11.74
CA GLU A 22 -1.25 5.43 13.16
C GLU A 22 0.17 5.34 13.73
N THR A 23 0.64 6.44 14.32
CA THR A 23 1.94 6.53 14.98
C THR A 23 1.73 6.56 16.49
N TYR A 24 2.46 5.71 17.21
CA TYR A 24 2.37 5.57 18.66
C TYR A 24 3.69 6.02 19.30
N ILE A 25 3.60 6.80 20.38
CA ILE A 25 4.72 7.19 21.24
C ILE A 25 4.39 6.67 22.64
N ASP A 26 5.30 5.90 23.24
CA ASP A 26 5.08 5.24 24.54
C ASP A 26 3.76 4.44 24.59
N ASP A 27 3.49 3.67 23.53
CA ASP A 27 2.26 2.88 23.31
C ASP A 27 0.95 3.69 23.27
N VAL A 28 1.03 5.03 23.27
CA VAL A 28 -0.12 5.92 23.13
C VAL A 28 -0.20 6.43 21.70
N LEU A 29 -1.40 6.38 21.10
CA LEU A 29 -1.64 6.95 19.76
C LEU A 29 -1.32 8.45 19.79
N SER A 30 -0.29 8.83 19.04
CA SER A 30 0.20 10.20 18.97
C SER A 30 -0.33 10.94 17.75
N GLU A 31 -0.38 10.26 16.60
CA GLU A 31 -0.73 10.89 15.33
C GLU A 31 -1.40 9.88 14.40
N THR A 32 -2.34 10.37 13.59
CA THR A 32 -2.98 9.61 12.52
C THR A 32 -2.91 10.41 11.23
N ASN A 33 -2.27 9.85 10.21
CA ASN A 33 -2.09 10.50 8.91
C ASN A 33 -2.64 9.64 7.77
N ASP A 34 -3.19 10.28 6.75
CA ASP A 34 -3.63 9.62 5.54
C ASP A 34 -2.54 9.71 4.46
N GLU A 35 -2.05 8.57 3.98
CA GLU A 35 -1.12 8.50 2.87
C GLU A 35 -1.71 7.73 1.69
N THR A 36 -1.37 8.15 0.46
CA THR A 36 -1.83 7.48 -0.75
C THR A 36 -0.64 7.04 -1.58
N TYR A 37 -0.68 5.77 -1.99
CA TYR A 37 0.35 5.11 -2.77
C TYR A 37 -0.21 4.65 -4.11
N LEU A 38 0.62 4.68 -5.13
CA LEU A 38 0.32 4.20 -6.47
C LEU A 38 1.13 2.94 -6.73
N PHE A 39 0.43 1.82 -6.86
CA PHE A 39 1.00 0.51 -7.15
C PHE A 39 0.88 0.26 -8.65
N TYR A 40 2.00 0.15 -9.35
CA TYR A 40 2.03 -0.01 -10.79
C TYR A 40 2.39 -1.44 -11.16
N TYR A 41 1.54 -2.05 -11.97
CA TYR A 41 1.65 -3.43 -12.39
C TYR A 41 2.03 -3.51 -13.86
N ASN A 42 2.86 -4.50 -14.19
CA ASN A 42 3.11 -4.86 -15.58
C ASN A 42 1.93 -5.65 -16.18
N ARG A 43 2.06 -6.02 -17.46
CA ARG A 43 1.04 -6.79 -18.18
C ARG A 43 0.80 -8.21 -17.63
N SER A 44 1.74 -8.72 -16.83
CA SER A 44 1.64 -10.00 -16.13
C SER A 44 1.09 -9.85 -14.70
N ASN A 45 0.54 -8.68 -14.36
CA ASN A 45 0.07 -8.30 -13.02
C ASN A 45 1.12 -8.44 -11.91
N GLN A 46 2.41 -8.30 -12.23
CA GLN A 46 3.47 -8.23 -11.25
C GLN A 46 3.76 -6.76 -10.94
N ILE A 47 4.00 -6.45 -9.66
CA ILE A 47 4.34 -5.10 -9.24
C ILE A 47 5.73 -4.69 -9.79
N GLU A 48 5.79 -3.56 -10.47
CA GLU A 48 7.04 -2.98 -10.98
C GLU A 48 7.55 -1.87 -10.06
N LYS A 49 6.65 -1.01 -9.59
CA LYS A 49 7.00 0.16 -8.78
C LYS A 49 5.86 0.53 -7.83
N ILE A 50 6.24 1.14 -6.71
CA ILE A 50 5.31 1.75 -5.76
C ILE A 50 5.80 3.18 -5.50
N GLN A 51 4.88 4.15 -5.55
CA GLN A 51 5.21 5.57 -5.39
C GLN A 51 4.21 6.22 -4.44
N HIS A 52 4.66 7.20 -3.63
CA HIS A 52 3.72 8.11 -2.99
C HIS A 52 3.01 8.95 -4.05
N LYS A 53 1.72 9.21 -3.86
CA LYS A 53 0.93 10.02 -4.79
C LYS A 53 1.46 11.46 -4.80
N GLY A 54 1.91 11.91 -5.97
CA GLY A 54 2.52 13.23 -6.15
C GLY A 54 4.06 13.20 -6.19
N GLU A 55 4.66 12.08 -5.84
CA GLU A 55 6.10 11.86 -5.90
C GLU A 55 6.50 11.02 -7.12
N LYS A 56 7.79 11.03 -7.44
CA LYS A 56 8.36 10.25 -8.55
C LYS A 56 9.24 9.09 -8.09
N GLU A 57 9.55 9.05 -6.81
CA GLU A 57 10.43 8.04 -6.22
C GLU A 57 9.75 6.67 -6.22
N ASN A 58 10.50 5.63 -6.59
CA ASN A 58 10.07 4.25 -6.44
C ASN A 58 10.54 3.75 -5.06
N ILE A 59 9.62 3.65 -4.11
CA ILE A 59 9.99 3.29 -2.73
C ILE A 59 10.59 1.88 -2.65
N LEU A 60 10.28 1.00 -3.60
CA LEU A 60 10.86 -0.36 -3.65
C LEU A 60 12.38 -0.37 -3.83
N GLU A 61 12.97 0.70 -4.38
CA GLU A 61 14.42 0.81 -4.59
C GLU A 61 15.18 1.18 -3.31
N ASN A 62 14.50 1.83 -2.37
CA ASN A 62 15.11 2.38 -1.15
C ASN A 62 14.76 1.59 0.12
N LEU A 63 13.93 0.56 -0.01
CA LEU A 63 13.53 -0.30 1.09
C LEU A 63 14.48 -1.48 1.29
N LEU A 64 14.59 -1.92 2.54
CA LEU A 64 15.27 -3.18 2.87
C LEU A 64 14.59 -4.36 2.16
N PRO A 65 15.33 -5.42 1.77
CA PRO A 65 14.76 -6.54 1.01
C PRO A 65 13.52 -7.18 1.65
N SER A 66 13.48 -7.29 2.98
CA SER A 66 12.33 -7.84 3.72
C SER A 66 11.07 -6.96 3.64
N ALA A 67 11.25 -5.63 3.63
CA ALA A 67 10.17 -4.68 3.44
C ALA A 67 9.66 -4.73 1.99
N VAL A 68 10.58 -4.80 1.01
CA VAL A 68 10.23 -5.00 -0.40
C VAL A 68 9.38 -6.26 -0.60
N GLU A 69 9.76 -7.39 0.01
CA GLU A 69 9.01 -8.64 -0.08
C GLU A 69 7.60 -8.51 0.52
N SER A 70 7.48 -7.84 1.67
CA SER A 70 6.18 -7.58 2.31
C SER A 70 5.25 -6.75 1.40
N PHE A 71 5.78 -5.69 0.77
CA PHE A 71 5.02 -4.89 -0.19
C PHE A 71 4.64 -5.68 -1.45
N LYS A 72 5.54 -6.50 -1.99
CA LYS A 72 5.26 -7.37 -3.15
C LYS A 72 4.17 -8.38 -2.83
N ASN A 73 4.20 -8.99 -1.64
CA ASN A 73 3.18 -9.92 -1.18
C ASN A 73 1.82 -9.25 -1.04
N PHE A 74 1.78 -8.04 -0.45
CA PHE A 74 0.56 -7.25 -0.39
C PHE A 74 0.03 -6.87 -1.78
N ALA A 75 0.89 -6.40 -2.68
CA ALA A 75 0.54 -6.07 -4.06
C ALA A 75 -0.02 -7.29 -4.83
N GLY A 76 0.55 -8.47 -4.64
CA GLY A 76 0.02 -9.72 -5.22
C GLY A 76 -1.39 -10.04 -4.74
N LYS A 77 -1.70 -9.78 -3.47
CA LYS A 77 -3.07 -9.95 -2.93
C LYS A 77 -4.06 -8.98 -3.58
N LEU A 78 -3.66 -7.72 -3.83
CA LEU A 78 -4.52 -6.72 -4.49
C LEU A 78 -4.92 -7.09 -5.92
N VAL A 79 -4.09 -7.86 -6.63
CA VAL A 79 -4.42 -8.36 -7.98
C VAL A 79 -5.43 -9.50 -7.92
N ASN A 80 -5.26 -10.41 -6.96
CA ASN A 80 -6.10 -11.59 -6.83
C ASN A 80 -7.47 -11.27 -6.22
N ASP A 81 -7.53 -10.26 -5.36
CA ASP A 81 -8.78 -9.80 -4.75
C ASP A 81 -9.47 -8.73 -5.61
N THR A 82 -10.07 -9.13 -6.73
CA THR A 82 -11.09 -8.32 -7.42
C THR A 82 -12.40 -8.18 -6.60
N LYS A 83 -12.39 -8.58 -5.32
CA LYS A 83 -13.48 -8.49 -4.35
C LYS A 83 -13.00 -8.04 -2.96
N ILE A 84 -12.10 -7.06 -2.84
CA ILE A 84 -11.90 -6.40 -1.53
C ILE A 84 -13.13 -5.54 -1.23
N ASN A 85 -14.22 -6.19 -0.80
CA ASN A 85 -15.26 -5.52 -0.04
C ASN A 85 -14.65 -5.10 1.30
N ALA A 86 -14.77 -3.83 1.61
CA ALA A 86 -14.36 -3.18 2.85
C ALA A 86 -15.12 -3.74 4.08
N ASN A 87 -14.95 -5.02 4.40
CA ASN A 87 -15.50 -5.61 5.61
C ASN A 87 -14.36 -5.93 6.58
N LYS A 88 -14.23 -5.01 7.54
CA LYS A 88 -13.87 -5.22 8.95
C LYS A 88 -13.20 -6.57 9.24
N VAL A 89 -11.90 -6.53 9.48
CA VAL A 89 -11.26 -7.50 10.38
C VAL A 89 -11.86 -7.24 11.77
N SER A 90 -12.66 -8.19 12.24
CA SER A 90 -13.22 -8.21 13.60
C SER A 90 -12.28 -8.95 14.53
#